data_AF-A0A931UXB9-F1
#
_entry.id   AF-A0A931UXB9-F1
#
_cell.length_a   1.000
_cell.length_b   1.000
_cell.length_c   1.000
_cell.angle_alpha   90.00
_cell.angle_beta   90.00
_cell.angle_gamma   90.00
#
_symmetry.space_group_name_H-M   'P 1'
#
loop_
_entity.id
_entity.type
_entity.pdbx_description
1 polymer ?
#
loop_
_entity_poly.entity_id
_entity_poly.type
_entity_poly.pdbx_seq_one_letter_code
_entity_poly.pdbx_strand_id
1 'polypeptide(L)'
;MNDHDHDAQSTTKPKPRGFAAMSPEQRRAFGSKGGRVAHERGTANTFTSETASAAGRIPHVRGTAYHWTSEEAREAARKGRGVPRPRRRRTEPH
;
A
#
# COMPACT_ATOMS: atom_id res chain seq x y z
N MET A 1 22.18 37.91 45.72
CA MET A 1 21.04 37.72 44.81
C MET A 1 21.62 37.52 43.42
N ASN A 2 21.44 36.34 42.81
CA ASN A 2 21.80 36.11 41.41
C ASN A 2 20.52 35.94 40.60
N ASP A 3 20.22 36.97 39.81
CA ASP A 3 19.14 37.00 38.83
C ASP A 3 19.35 35.89 37.80
N HIS A 4 18.38 34.97 37.75
CA HIS A 4 18.25 33.99 36.67
C HIS A 4 17.01 34.37 35.85
N ASP A 5 17.20 35.35 34.97
CA ASP A 5 16.30 35.62 33.86
C ASP A 5 16.38 34.45 32.87
N HIS A 6 15.42 33.53 32.94
CA HIS A 6 15.21 32.53 31.90
C HIS A 6 14.14 33.01 30.93
N ASP A 7 14.67 33.63 29.86
CA ASP A 7 14.14 33.89 28.54
C ASP A 7 12.79 33.21 28.22
N ALA A 8 11.75 34.04 28.19
CA ALA A 8 10.49 33.75 27.55
C ALA A 8 10.67 33.76 26.02
N GLN A 9 9.98 32.84 25.33
CA GLN A 9 9.74 32.80 23.87
C GLN A 9 10.79 32.08 23.01
N SER A 10 10.65 30.75 22.90
CA SER A 10 10.89 30.10 21.59
C SER A 10 9.88 28.98 21.33
N THR A 11 8.71 29.36 20.81
CA THR A 11 7.79 28.46 20.07
C THR A 11 8.40 28.04 18.72
N THR A 12 9.70 27.75 18.70
CA THR A 12 10.43 27.38 17.48
C THR A 12 10.03 25.98 17.06
N LYS A 13 9.34 25.91 15.92
CA LYS A 13 8.96 24.67 15.25
C LYS A 13 10.16 23.70 15.24
N PRO A 14 10.02 22.47 15.73
CA PRO A 14 11.15 21.56 15.87
C PRO A 14 11.81 21.33 14.50
N LYS A 15 13.13 21.51 14.44
CA LYS A 15 13.90 21.25 13.22
C LYS A 15 13.72 19.78 12.83
N PRO A 16 13.48 19.48 11.53
CA PRO A 16 13.32 18.10 11.09
C PRO A 16 14.61 17.31 11.37
N ARG A 17 14.47 16.06 11.83
CA ARG A 17 15.58 15.14 12.13
C ARG A 17 15.33 13.78 11.45
N GLY A 18 16.39 12.99 11.30
CA GLY A 18 16.30 11.65 10.72
C GLY A 18 15.74 11.67 9.29
N PHE A 19 14.82 10.75 8.97
CA PHE A 19 14.20 10.68 7.64
C PHE A 19 13.47 11.96 7.23
N ALA A 20 12.91 12.72 8.19
CA ALA A 20 12.22 13.98 7.90
C ALA A 20 13.18 15.11 7.47
N ALA A 21 14.46 15.01 7.85
CA ALA A 21 15.50 15.96 7.45
C ALA A 21 16.13 15.65 6.09
N MET A 22 15.92 14.44 5.56
CA MET A 22 16.56 13.96 4.33
C MET A 22 15.82 14.38 3.07
N SER A 23 16.57 14.54 1.98
CA SER A 23 15.98 14.81 0.67
C SER A 23 15.09 13.64 0.19
N PRO A 24 14.10 13.88 -0.68
CA PRO A 24 13.26 12.81 -1.22
C PRO A 24 14.07 11.71 -1.91
N GLU A 25 15.15 12.06 -2.59
CA GLU A 25 16.04 11.12 -3.28
C GLU A 25 16.80 10.23 -2.30
N GLN A 26 17.34 10.82 -1.23
CA GLN A 26 18.01 10.06 -0.17
C GLN A 26 17.03 9.07 0.48
N ARG A 27 15.80 9.50 0.80
CA ARG A 27 14.76 8.62 1.35
C ARG A 27 14.43 7.45 0.42
N ARG A 28 14.28 7.71 -0.88
CA ARG A 28 14.05 6.67 -1.89
C ARG A 28 15.21 5.68 -1.98
N ALA A 29 16.45 6.17 -1.93
CA ALA A 29 17.63 5.32 -1.94
C ALA A 29 17.69 4.40 -0.71
N PHE A 30 17.42 4.92 0.49
CA PHE A 30 17.37 4.11 1.71
C PHE A 30 16.23 3.10 1.70
N GLY A 31 15.01 3.49 1.27
CA GLY A 31 13.89 2.57 1.13
C GLY A 31 14.16 1.45 0.12
N SER A 32 14.75 1.81 -1.03
CA SER A 32 15.11 0.85 -2.08
C SER A 32 16.19 -0.14 -1.60
N LYS A 33 17.19 0.34 -0.85
CA LYS A 33 18.23 -0.51 -0.27
C LYS A 33 17.67 -1.42 0.81
N GLY A 34 16.78 -0.92 1.66
CA GLY A 34 16.10 -1.72 2.69
C GLY A 34 15.33 -2.91 2.10
N GLY A 35 14.57 -2.68 1.02
CA GLY A 35 13.85 -3.74 0.32
C GLY A 35 14.76 -4.79 -0.32
N ARG A 36 15.83 -4.37 -0.98
CA ARG A 36 16.82 -5.29 -1.58
C ARG A 36 17.53 -6.12 -0.53
N VAL A 37 18.00 -5.48 0.54
CA VAL A 37 18.69 -6.16 1.64
C VAL A 37 17.77 -7.17 2.33
N ALA A 38 16.48 -6.85 2.53
CA ALA A 38 15.53 -7.79 3.10
C ALA A 38 15.33 -9.03 2.21
N HIS A 39 15.29 -8.85 0.88
CA HIS A 39 15.25 -9.95 -0.08
C HIS A 39 16.55 -10.77 -0.09
N GLU A 40 17.71 -10.11 -0.13
CA GLU A 40 19.03 -10.76 -0.10
C GLU A 40 19.26 -11.54 1.20
N ARG A 41 18.81 -11.00 2.34
CA ARG A 41 18.93 -11.65 3.66
C ARG A 41 17.84 -12.69 3.95
N GLY A 42 16.88 -12.87 3.05
CA GLY A 42 15.76 -13.81 3.26
C GLY A 42 14.78 -13.43 4.37
N THR A 43 14.87 -12.21 4.90
CA THR A 43 13.92 -11.70 5.91
C THR A 43 12.67 -11.09 5.28
N ALA A 44 12.67 -10.88 3.95
CA ALA A 44 11.50 -10.40 3.23
C ALA A 44 10.39 -11.45 3.23
N ASN A 45 9.15 -11.00 3.42
CA ASN A 45 7.99 -11.86 3.22
C ASN A 45 7.92 -12.26 1.73
N THR A 46 7.83 -13.55 1.47
CA THR A 46 7.72 -14.07 0.10
C THR A 46 6.25 -14.25 -0.25
N PHE A 47 5.83 -13.70 -1.39
CA PHE A 47 4.47 -13.90 -1.90
C PHE A 47 4.37 -15.29 -2.54
N THR A 48 4.13 -16.31 -1.73
CA THR A 48 3.80 -17.66 -2.21
C THR A 48 2.28 -17.82 -2.26
N SER A 49 1.81 -18.80 -3.04
CA SER A 49 0.37 -19.11 -3.12
C SER A 49 -0.22 -19.46 -1.75
N GLU A 50 0.56 -20.12 -0.89
CA GLU A 50 0.18 -20.48 0.47
C GLU A 50 0.00 -19.25 1.36
N THR A 51 0.97 -18.31 1.36
CA THR A 51 0.87 -17.08 2.16
C THR A 51 -0.30 -16.21 1.69
N ALA A 52 -0.54 -16.14 0.38
CA ALA A 52 -1.68 -15.42 -0.18
C ALA A 52 -3.03 -16.03 0.26
N SER A 53 -3.13 -17.37 0.23
CA SER A 53 -4.34 -18.08 0.69
C SER A 53 -4.56 -17.88 2.19
N ALA A 54 -3.51 -18.03 3.00
CA ALA A 54 -3.58 -17.78 4.45
C ALA A 54 -4.02 -16.34 4.75
N ALA A 55 -3.42 -15.34 4.07
CA ALA A 55 -3.80 -13.94 4.23
C ALA A 55 -5.26 -13.67 3.85
N GLY A 56 -5.76 -14.31 2.78
CA GLY A 56 -7.17 -14.23 2.39
C GLY A 56 -8.11 -14.88 3.41
N ARG A 57 -7.68 -15.96 4.08
CA ARG A 57 -8.48 -16.68 5.08
C ARG A 57 -8.59 -15.96 6.42
N ILE A 58 -7.55 -15.22 6.84
CA ILE A 58 -7.51 -14.49 8.11
C ILE A 58 -8.76 -13.63 8.38
N PRO A 59 -9.20 -12.72 7.48
CA PRO A 59 -10.37 -11.89 7.74
C PRO A 59 -11.67 -12.71 7.85
N HIS A 60 -11.80 -13.81 7.10
CA HIS A 60 -12.96 -14.70 7.19
C HIS A 60 -13.01 -15.43 8.53
N VAL A 61 -11.86 -15.93 9.02
CA VAL A 61 -11.76 -16.59 10.32
C VAL A 61 -11.95 -15.61 11.47
N ARG A 62 -11.46 -14.38 11.34
CA ARG A 62 -11.57 -13.33 12.36
C ARG A 62 -12.92 -12.61 12.37
N GLY A 63 -13.82 -12.91 11.43
CA GLY A 63 -15.10 -12.22 11.29
C GLY A 63 -14.97 -10.74 10.89
N THR A 64 -13.79 -10.32 10.42
CA THR A 64 -13.53 -8.95 9.93
C THR A 64 -13.66 -8.86 8.41
N ALA A 65 -13.98 -9.96 7.73
CA ALA A 65 -14.22 -9.97 6.30
C ALA A 65 -15.48 -9.19 5.95
N TYR A 66 -15.43 -8.47 4.82
CA TYR A 66 -16.61 -7.85 4.26
C TYR A 66 -17.56 -8.92 3.72
N HIS A 67 -18.83 -8.84 4.13
CA HIS A 67 -19.88 -9.72 3.66
C HIS A 67 -20.49 -9.14 2.39
N TRP A 68 -20.37 -9.88 1.29
CA TRP A 68 -21.09 -9.54 0.07
C TRP A 68 -22.51 -10.10 0.13
N THR A 69 -23.49 -9.24 -0.12
CA THR A 69 -24.82 -9.72 -0.47
C THR A 69 -24.83 -10.27 -1.90
N SER A 70 -25.82 -11.12 -2.20
CA SER A 70 -25.96 -11.69 -3.56
C SER A 70 -26.20 -10.63 -4.64
N GLU A 71 -26.82 -9.51 -4.27
CA GLU A 71 -27.09 -8.38 -5.17
C GLU A 71 -25.81 -7.59 -5.46
N GLU A 72 -25.03 -7.22 -4.43
CA GLU A 72 -23.75 -6.53 -4.58
C GLU A 72 -22.73 -7.35 -5.37
N ALA A 73 -22.66 -8.67 -5.12
CA ALA A 73 -21.79 -9.56 -5.88
C ALA A 73 -22.14 -9.58 -7.38
N ARG A 74 -23.43 -9.55 -7.70
CA ARG A 74 -23.94 -9.54 -9.07
C ARG A 74 -23.66 -8.20 -9.76
N GLU A 75 -23.81 -7.10 -9.04
CA GLU A 75 -23.50 -5.77 -9.56
C GLU A 75 -22.00 -5.62 -9.84
N ALA A 76 -21.14 -6.06 -8.91
CA ALA A 76 -19.69 -6.08 -9.10
C ALA A 76 -19.28 -6.96 -10.29
N ALA A 77 -19.91 -8.13 -10.47
CA ALA A 77 -19.68 -8.99 -11.62
C ALA A 77 -20.12 -8.36 -12.94
N ARG A 78 -21.25 -7.63 -12.96
CA ARG A 78 -21.72 -6.88 -14.13
C ARG A 78 -20.78 -5.72 -14.45
N LYS A 79 -20.26 -5.02 -13.43
CA LYS A 79 -19.31 -3.92 -13.57
C LYS A 79 -17.92 -4.37 -14.02
N GLY A 80 -17.45 -5.52 -13.52
CA GLY A 80 -16.15 -6.10 -13.88
C GLY A 80 -16.12 -6.71 -15.27
N ARG A 81 -17.28 -7.17 -15.78
CA ARG A 81 -17.46 -7.56 -17.18
C ARG A 81 -17.75 -6.30 -17.99
N GLY A 82 -16.71 -5.54 -18.31
CA GLY A 82 -16.81 -4.42 -19.25
C GLY A 82 -17.57 -4.81 -20.53
N VAL A 83 -18.20 -3.80 -21.15
CA VAL A 83 -19.14 -3.92 -22.28
C VAL A 83 -18.73 -5.05 -23.25
N PRO A 84 -19.66 -5.98 -23.60
CA PRO A 84 -19.38 -7.03 -24.57
C PRO A 84 -18.85 -6.41 -25.85
N ARG A 85 -17.60 -6.72 -26.21
CA ARG A 85 -17.02 -6.22 -27.46
C ARG A 85 -17.78 -6.85 -28.61
N PRO A 86 -18.35 -6.06 -29.54
CA PRO A 86 -19.07 -6.61 -30.68
C PRO A 86 -18.08 -7.47 -31.48
N ARG A 87 -18.45 -8.72 -31.73
CA ARG A 87 -17.69 -9.59 -32.63
C ARG A 87 -17.70 -8.95 -34.01
N ARG A 88 -16.58 -8.36 -34.44
CA ARG A 88 -16.38 -7.89 -35.81
C ARG A 88 -16.72 -9.06 -36.75
N ARG A 89 -17.83 -8.97 -37.47
CA ARG A 89 -18.11 -9.86 -38.60
C ARG A 89 -16.97 -9.66 -39.60
N ARG A 90 -16.22 -10.74 -39.88
CA ARG A 90 -15.32 -10.75 -41.04
C ARG A 90 -16.21 -10.72 -42.27
N THR A 91 -16.16 -9.64 -43.01
CA THR A 91 -16.57 -9.61 -44.41
C THR A 91 -15.42 -10.20 -45.22
N GLU A 92 -15.62 -11.38 -45.79
CA GLU A 92 -14.74 -11.96 -46.82
C GLU A 92 -14.90 -11.14 -48.12
N PRO A 93 -13.82 -10.79 -48.83
CA PRO A 93 -13.90 -10.14 -50.14
C PRO A 93 -14.19 -11.16 -51.24
N HIS A 94 -14.90 -10.70 -52.28
CA HIS A 94 -15.40 -11.47 -53.41
C HIS A 94 -14.39 -11.56 -54.56
#